data_AF-A0A6S6U5H0-F1
#
_entry.id   AF-A0A6S6U5H0-F1
#
_cell.length_a   1.000
_cell.length_b   1.000
_cell.length_c   1.000
_cell.angle_alpha   90.00
_cell.angle_beta   90.00
_cell.angle_gamma   90.00
#
_symmetry.space_group_name_H-M   'P 1'
#
loop_
_entity.id
_entity.type
_entity.pdbx_description
1 polymer ?
#
loop_
_entity_poly.entity_id
_entity_poly.type
_entity_poly.pdbx_seq_one_letter_code
_entity_poly.pdbx_strand_id
1 'polypeptide(L)'
;MSKNPQNLPKRTRVLVKDILFQEKYRLTHTQVDIMAYIINALVWSTKVGAFFPVTNKKFHEDLPQISEKTLEESLRVLKAMELIEVQMITVPKWNNAYVRGIAVLPKGLEYNARYYQAKEQTVIDNLNEQMLTKDQEIRELKEQLKELEATKTNTKIVEEAIEKDNDMNYNDLEFTSLVKTVTKEFGATSQPICNGVKGWKKEVQFYINSYNRLTILSPTGEVVQLKSPLEISDFWKYLSKNRHQIGKVIDFTKKLTVNELNNRYVKMNIVFKENKFKVHQIEKLKEGVQVLIQSSDTNNISVLSKHGKAIVFKLEECEKVLLGLRR
;
A
#
# COMPACT_ATOMS: atom_id res chain seq x y z
N MET A 1 36.23 -3.67 -35.33
CA MET A 1 35.04 -2.97 -34.79
C MET A 1 34.73 -3.55 -33.42
N SER A 2 34.89 -2.74 -32.35
CA SER A 2 34.76 -3.19 -30.96
C SER A 2 33.28 -3.31 -30.58
N LYS A 3 32.85 -4.51 -30.16
CA LYS A 3 31.50 -4.74 -29.63
C LYS A 3 31.40 -4.09 -28.24
N ASN A 4 30.68 -2.99 -28.13
CA ASN A 4 30.31 -2.41 -26.83
C ASN A 4 29.49 -3.43 -26.01
N PRO A 5 29.76 -3.62 -24.71
CA PRO A 5 28.90 -4.41 -23.86
C PRO A 5 27.54 -3.71 -23.72
N GLN A 6 26.50 -4.32 -24.28
CA GLN A 6 25.16 -3.72 -24.44
C GLN A 6 24.25 -3.79 -23.22
N ASN A 7 24.68 -4.34 -22.07
CA ASN A 7 23.79 -4.51 -20.91
C ASN A 7 24.52 -4.16 -19.60
N LEU A 8 24.73 -2.87 -19.37
CA LEU A 8 24.91 -2.37 -18.00
C LEU A 8 23.51 -2.02 -17.45
N PRO A 9 23.14 -2.45 -16.23
CA PRO A 9 21.82 -2.21 -15.68
C PRO A 9 21.54 -0.70 -15.57
N LYS A 10 20.48 -0.24 -16.25
CA LYS A 10 19.88 1.08 -16.02
C LYS A 10 19.22 1.10 -14.64
N ARG A 11 20.02 1.29 -13.58
CA ARG A 11 19.51 1.64 -12.26
C ARG A 11 19.44 3.16 -12.12
N THR A 12 18.37 3.64 -11.51
CA THR A 12 18.22 5.02 -11.04
C THR A 12 19.28 5.28 -9.97
N ARG A 13 20.40 5.88 -10.36
CA ARG A 13 21.53 6.22 -9.48
C ARG A 13 21.15 7.47 -8.70
N VAL A 14 20.53 7.32 -7.53
CA VAL A 14 20.34 8.46 -6.63
C VAL A 14 21.71 8.93 -6.18
N LEU A 15 22.11 10.14 -6.59
CA LEU A 15 23.26 10.81 -6.02
C LEU A 15 22.83 11.38 -4.67
N VAL A 16 23.41 10.88 -3.59
CA VAL A 16 23.23 11.47 -2.26
C VAL A 16 24.19 12.62 -2.14
N LYS A 17 23.67 13.85 -2.07
CA LYS A 17 24.50 15.05 -1.82
C LYS A 17 24.70 15.21 -0.32
N ASP A 18 25.95 15.15 0.11
CA ASP A 18 26.32 15.52 1.47
C ASP A 18 26.49 17.04 1.59
N ILE A 19 25.44 17.70 2.10
CA ILE A 19 25.40 19.17 2.27
C ILE A 19 26.43 19.62 3.31
N LEU A 20 26.66 18.84 4.37
CA LEU A 20 27.64 19.20 5.40
C LEU A 20 29.06 19.10 4.86
N PHE A 21 29.35 18.09 4.05
CA PHE A 21 30.62 17.98 3.34
C PHE A 21 30.78 19.10 2.30
N GLN A 22 29.70 19.45 1.58
CA GLN A 22 29.69 20.59 0.65
C GLN A 22 30.10 21.88 1.35
N GLU A 23 29.50 22.19 2.50
CA GLU A 23 29.80 23.38 3.29
C GLU A 23 31.23 23.35 3.87
N LYS A 24 31.64 22.20 4.43
CA LYS A 24 32.98 22.01 5.02
C LYS A 24 34.10 22.31 4.03
N TYR A 25 33.97 21.83 2.79
CA TYR A 25 34.99 21.98 1.75
C TYR A 25 34.66 23.08 0.73
N ARG A 26 33.59 23.87 0.96
CA ARG A 26 33.12 24.96 0.10
C ARG A 26 32.97 24.56 -1.37
N LEU A 27 32.43 23.37 -1.60
CA LEU A 27 32.24 22.82 -2.94
C LEU A 27 31.02 23.45 -3.63
N THR A 28 31.11 23.64 -4.94
CA THR A 28 29.95 23.97 -5.77
C THR A 28 29.02 22.77 -5.90
N HIS A 29 27.74 23.00 -6.24
CA HIS A 29 26.80 21.89 -6.47
C HIS A 29 27.31 20.88 -7.51
N THR A 30 27.97 21.35 -8.57
CA THR A 30 28.55 20.49 -9.60
C THR A 30 29.71 19.64 -9.08
N GLN A 31 30.58 20.21 -8.24
CA GLN A 31 31.67 19.47 -7.60
C GLN A 31 31.15 18.40 -6.63
N VAL A 32 30.07 18.70 -5.90
CA VAL A 32 29.39 17.72 -5.03
C VAL A 32 28.74 16.60 -5.84
N ASP A 33 28.15 16.90 -6.99
CA ASP A 33 27.57 15.88 -7.88
C ASP A 33 28.65 14.93 -8.41
N ILE A 34 29.81 15.48 -8.78
CA ILE A 34 30.97 14.68 -9.21
C ILE A 34 31.52 13.86 -8.05
N MET A 35 31.63 14.42 -6.85
CA MET A 35 32.08 13.70 -5.65
C MET A 35 31.12 12.56 -5.28
N ALA A 36 29.80 12.82 -5.26
CA ALA A 36 28.77 11.81 -5.04
C ALA A 36 28.87 10.67 -6.06
N TYR A 37 29.11 11.02 -7.32
CA TYR A 37 29.30 10.04 -8.39
C TYR A 37 30.55 9.19 -8.17
N ILE A 38 31.69 9.80 -7.81
CA ILE A 38 32.95 9.09 -7.52
C ILE A 38 32.76 8.14 -6.33
N ILE A 39 32.11 8.58 -5.26
CA ILE A 39 31.83 7.74 -4.09
C ILE A 39 30.90 6.58 -4.46
N ASN A 40 29.87 6.82 -5.27
CA ASN A 40 29.03 5.75 -5.79
C ASN A 40 29.79 4.79 -6.71
N ALA A 41 30.77 5.28 -7.48
CA ALA A 41 31.61 4.46 -8.34
C ALA A 41 32.43 3.42 -7.56
N LEU A 42 32.74 3.68 -6.28
CA LEU A 42 33.43 2.71 -5.40
C LEU A 42 32.64 1.39 -5.26
N VAL A 43 31.31 1.44 -5.37
CA VAL A 43 30.42 0.29 -5.14
C VAL A 43 30.42 -0.67 -6.33
N TRP A 44 30.69 -0.19 -7.55
CA TRP A 44 30.50 -0.98 -8.77
C TRP A 44 31.69 -0.95 -9.74
N SER A 45 32.62 0.00 -9.62
CA SER A 45 33.80 0.04 -10.48
C SER A 45 34.84 -0.99 -10.06
N THR A 46 35.51 -1.59 -11.04
CA THR A 46 36.57 -2.58 -10.78
C THR A 46 37.81 -1.88 -10.26
N LYS A 47 38.19 -2.14 -9.00
CA LYS A 47 39.40 -1.56 -8.39
C LYS A 47 40.68 -2.10 -9.03
N VAL A 48 41.61 -1.21 -9.38
CA VAL A 48 42.96 -1.53 -9.88
C VAL A 48 43.98 -0.81 -8.98
N GLY A 49 44.65 -1.55 -8.11
CA GLY A 49 45.49 -0.96 -7.07
C GLY A 49 44.68 -0.07 -6.12
N ALA A 50 45.08 1.19 -5.96
CA ALA A 50 44.33 2.19 -5.19
C ALA A 50 43.23 2.92 -6.01
N PHE A 51 43.18 2.71 -7.33
CA PHE A 51 42.39 3.53 -8.24
C PHE A 51 41.17 2.80 -8.79
N PHE A 52 40.13 3.58 -9.07
CA PHE A 52 38.92 3.15 -9.74
C PHE A 52 38.91 3.74 -11.16
N PRO A 53 38.96 2.90 -12.21
CA PRO A 53 38.94 3.36 -13.59
C PRO A 53 37.56 3.90 -13.95
N VAL A 54 37.52 5.12 -14.48
CA VAL A 54 36.28 5.77 -14.96
C VAL A 54 36.59 6.55 -16.23
N THR A 55 35.81 6.32 -17.29
CA THR A 55 36.02 6.98 -18.59
C THR A 55 35.20 8.26 -18.71
N ASN A 56 35.68 9.24 -19.50
CA ASN A 56 34.94 10.48 -19.80
C ASN A 56 33.57 10.17 -20.42
N LYS A 57 33.51 9.16 -21.30
CA LYS A 57 32.26 8.66 -21.87
C LYS A 57 31.28 8.21 -20.78
N LYS A 58 31.75 7.49 -19.76
CA LYS A 58 30.89 7.02 -18.66
C LYS A 58 30.37 8.19 -17.82
N PHE A 59 31.22 9.19 -17.52
CA PHE A 59 30.79 10.42 -16.85
C PHE A 59 29.71 11.14 -17.65
N HIS A 60 29.90 11.29 -18.96
CA HIS A 60 28.94 11.99 -19.81
C HIS A 60 27.62 11.24 -19.96
N GLU A 61 27.64 9.90 -20.03
CA GLU A 61 26.43 9.08 -20.04
C GLU A 61 25.63 9.19 -18.75
N ASP A 62 26.30 9.25 -17.60
CA ASP A 62 25.64 9.25 -16.29
C ASP A 62 25.30 10.66 -15.78
N LEU A 63 26.08 11.67 -16.18
CA LEU A 63 25.94 13.08 -15.82
C LEU A 63 25.95 13.95 -17.08
N PRO A 64 24.94 13.83 -17.96
CA PRO A 64 24.90 14.53 -19.26
C PRO A 64 24.87 16.05 -19.13
N GLN A 65 24.45 16.58 -17.97
CA GLN A 65 24.42 18.00 -17.65
C GLN A 65 25.81 18.61 -17.39
N ILE A 66 26.85 17.79 -17.19
CA ILE A 66 28.21 18.26 -16.90
C ILE A 66 29.04 18.22 -18.18
N SER A 67 29.54 19.38 -18.61
CA SER A 67 30.44 19.47 -19.75
C SER A 67 31.82 18.88 -19.43
N GLU A 68 32.55 18.41 -20.45
CA GLU A 68 33.90 17.86 -20.26
C GLU A 68 34.85 18.88 -19.62
N LYS A 69 34.81 20.15 -20.06
CA LYS A 69 35.61 21.23 -19.45
C LYS A 69 35.30 21.40 -17.97
N THR A 70 34.02 21.37 -17.61
CA THR A 70 33.58 21.50 -16.21
C THR A 70 33.98 20.29 -15.37
N LEU A 71 33.94 19.08 -15.95
CA LEU A 71 34.41 17.87 -15.31
C LEU A 71 35.90 17.93 -15.00
N GLU A 72 36.74 18.28 -15.99
CA GLU A 72 38.19 18.38 -15.80
C GLU A 72 38.56 19.42 -14.73
N GLU A 73 37.95 20.61 -14.79
CA GLU A 73 38.20 21.65 -13.80
C GLU A 73 37.73 21.22 -12.40
N SER A 74 36.59 20.55 -12.30
CA SER A 74 36.10 20.06 -11.01
C SER A 74 37.01 18.96 -10.43
N LEU A 75 37.50 18.04 -11.26
CA LEU A 75 38.46 17.02 -10.82
C LEU A 75 39.79 17.65 -10.37
N ARG A 76 40.24 18.70 -11.06
CA ARG A 76 41.43 19.48 -10.66
C ARG A 76 41.25 20.11 -9.29
N VAL A 77 40.10 20.72 -9.02
CA VAL A 77 39.77 21.33 -7.72
C VAL A 77 39.69 20.27 -6.61
N LEU A 78 38.96 19.17 -6.84
CA LEU A 78 38.84 18.09 -5.85
C LEU A 78 40.20 17.44 -5.53
N LYS A 79 41.09 17.34 -6.52
CA LYS A 79 42.48 16.88 -6.34
C LYS A 79 43.31 17.88 -5.53
N ALA A 80 43.23 19.17 -5.85
CA ALA A 80 43.96 20.21 -5.12
C ALA A 80 43.54 20.31 -3.65
N MET A 81 42.28 19.95 -3.33
CA MET A 81 41.76 19.86 -1.96
C MET A 81 42.12 18.55 -1.24
N GLU A 82 42.89 17.67 -1.88
CA GLU A 82 43.29 16.36 -1.35
C GLU A 82 42.07 15.45 -0.99
N LEU A 83 40.95 15.63 -1.69
CA LEU A 83 39.77 14.78 -1.52
C LEU A 83 39.89 13.51 -2.37
N ILE A 84 40.50 13.63 -3.54
CA ILE A 84 40.75 12.55 -4.50
C ILE A 84 42.16 12.65 -5.06
N GLU A 85 42.66 11.54 -5.61
CA GLU A 85 43.84 11.51 -6.47
C GLU A 85 43.41 11.04 -7.86
N VAL A 86 43.89 11.72 -8.89
CA VAL A 86 43.58 11.42 -10.30
C VAL A 86 44.86 11.13 -11.06
N GLN A 87 44.94 9.94 -11.66
CA GLN A 87 46.08 9.47 -12.46
C GLN A 87 45.59 8.62 -13.64
N MET A 88 46.41 8.50 -14.68
CA MET A 88 46.12 7.57 -15.76
C MET A 88 46.66 6.18 -15.40
N ILE A 89 45.82 5.15 -15.55
CA ILE A 89 46.14 3.77 -15.19
C ILE A 89 45.86 2.83 -16.35
N THR A 90 46.64 1.77 -16.43
CA THR A 90 46.40 0.65 -17.33
C THR A 90 45.46 -0.34 -16.66
N VAL A 91 44.37 -0.72 -17.32
CA VAL A 91 43.40 -1.71 -16.79
C VAL A 91 43.60 -3.04 -17.50
N PRO A 92 44.22 -4.05 -16.87
CA PRO A 92 44.53 -5.32 -17.53
C PRO A 92 43.29 -6.04 -18.07
N LYS A 93 42.18 -5.97 -17.31
CA LYS A 93 40.90 -6.60 -17.67
C LYS A 93 40.23 -5.97 -18.89
N TRP A 94 40.67 -4.80 -19.34
CA TRP A 94 40.11 -4.09 -20.50
C TRP A 94 41.13 -4.04 -21.64
N ASN A 95 41.76 -5.18 -21.95
CA ASN A 95 42.82 -5.28 -22.98
C ASN A 95 43.95 -4.24 -22.78
N ASN A 96 44.38 -4.04 -21.52
CA ASN A 96 45.36 -3.03 -21.16
C ASN A 96 44.97 -1.60 -21.58
N ALA A 97 43.68 -1.28 -21.59
CA ALA A 97 43.22 0.07 -21.88
C ALA A 97 43.82 1.08 -20.89
N TYR A 98 44.30 2.19 -21.43
CA TYR A 98 44.83 3.31 -20.65
C TYR A 98 43.71 4.32 -20.39
N VAL A 99 43.26 4.39 -19.14
CA VAL A 99 42.09 5.18 -18.74
C VAL A 99 42.37 5.94 -17.45
N ARG A 100 41.54 6.96 -17.17
CA ARG A 100 41.62 7.71 -15.92
C ARG A 100 41.24 6.81 -14.75
N GLY A 101 42.13 6.73 -13.76
CA GLY A 101 41.91 6.18 -12.44
C GLY A 101 41.69 7.30 -11.43
N ILE A 102 40.68 7.13 -10.58
CA ILE A 102 40.39 8.04 -9.47
C ILE A 102 40.50 7.24 -8.17
N ALA A 103 41.31 7.70 -7.23
CA ALA A 103 41.37 7.17 -5.88
C ALA A 103 40.75 8.19 -4.92
N VAL A 104 39.99 7.73 -3.93
CA VAL A 104 39.43 8.61 -2.89
C VAL A 104 40.39 8.63 -1.70
N LEU A 105 40.81 9.82 -1.29
CA LEU A 105 41.76 10.02 -0.19
C LEU A 105 41.03 10.05 1.17
N PRO A 106 41.73 9.97 2.31
CA PRO A 106 41.09 9.94 3.63
C PRO A 106 40.08 11.08 3.87
N LYS A 107 40.39 12.31 3.43
CA LYS A 107 39.45 13.45 3.51
C LYS A 107 38.21 13.23 2.66
N GLY A 108 38.36 12.67 1.46
CA GLY A 108 37.24 12.33 0.59
C GLY A 108 36.35 11.20 1.12
N LEU A 109 36.91 10.29 1.93
CA LEU A 109 36.15 9.21 2.58
C LEU A 109 35.26 9.69 3.73
N GLU A 110 35.44 10.94 4.19
CA GLU A 110 34.50 11.57 5.12
C GLU A 110 33.14 11.88 4.46
N TYR A 111 33.05 11.81 3.12
CA TYR A 111 31.82 12.05 2.38
C TYR A 111 30.73 11.05 2.79
N ASN A 112 29.64 11.57 3.37
CA ASN A 112 28.54 10.74 3.83
C ASN A 112 27.57 10.42 2.69
N ALA A 113 27.86 9.33 1.98
CA ALA A 113 26.94 8.74 1.01
C ALA A 113 25.87 7.82 1.64
N ARG A 114 25.78 7.75 2.99
CA ARG A 114 24.73 6.95 3.63
C ARG A 114 23.39 7.61 3.34
N TYR A 115 22.56 6.90 2.59
CA TYR A 115 21.16 7.23 2.45
C TYR A 115 20.55 7.30 3.86
N TYR A 116 19.79 8.35 4.19
CA TYR A 116 18.98 8.37 5.40
C TYR A 116 17.79 7.41 5.19
N GLN A 117 18.07 6.11 5.18
CA GLN A 117 17.09 5.04 5.17
C GLN A 117 16.76 4.76 6.62
N ALA A 118 15.49 4.92 7.02
CA ALA A 118 15.05 4.55 8.35
C ALA A 118 15.48 3.11 8.65
N LYS A 119 16.28 2.94 9.72
CA LYS A 119 16.98 1.73 10.18
C LYS A 119 16.38 0.39 9.71
N GLU A 120 16.89 -0.13 8.59
CA GLU A 120 16.49 -1.42 8.00
C GLU A 120 16.70 -2.60 8.96
N GLN A 121 17.69 -2.55 9.85
CA GLN A 121 17.94 -3.62 10.82
C GLN A 121 16.77 -3.80 11.80
N THR A 122 16.23 -2.72 12.36
CA THR A 122 15.03 -2.78 13.21
C THR A 122 13.79 -3.29 12.45
N VAL A 123 13.71 -3.03 11.15
CA VAL A 123 12.62 -3.54 10.31
C VAL A 123 12.80 -5.03 10.04
N ILE A 124 14.03 -5.47 9.76
CA ILE A 124 14.37 -6.90 9.58
C ILE A 124 14.14 -7.67 10.87
N ASP A 125 14.59 -7.15 12.02
CA ASP A 125 14.43 -7.80 13.32
C ASP A 125 12.94 -7.90 13.70
N ASN A 126 12.16 -6.83 13.49
CA ASN A 126 10.71 -6.82 13.72
C ASN A 126 9.97 -7.73 12.71
N LEU A 127 10.40 -7.80 11.46
CA LEU A 127 9.84 -8.74 10.47
C LEU A 127 10.14 -10.19 10.82
N ASN A 128 11.32 -10.49 11.35
CA ASN A 128 11.69 -11.83 11.80
C ASN A 128 10.89 -12.25 13.04
N GLU A 129 10.70 -11.36 14.02
CA GLU A 129 9.82 -11.60 15.17
C GLU A 129 8.35 -11.80 14.74
N GLN A 130 7.87 -11.02 13.77
CA GLN A 130 6.54 -11.17 13.19
C GLN A 130 6.38 -12.48 12.39
N MET A 131 7.43 -12.96 11.71
CA MET A 131 7.40 -14.26 11.03
C MET A 131 7.33 -15.41 12.05
N LEU A 132 8.12 -15.34 13.12
CA LEU A 132 8.14 -16.36 14.18
C LEU A 132 6.79 -16.48 14.90
N THR A 133 6.15 -15.36 15.21
CA THR A 133 4.80 -15.33 15.81
C THR A 133 3.74 -15.85 14.85
N LYS A 134 3.78 -15.47 13.57
CA LYS A 134 2.84 -15.98 12.57
C LYS A 134 3.00 -17.47 12.30
N ASP A 135 4.22 -18.01 12.31
CA ASP A 135 4.45 -19.45 12.18
C ASP A 135 3.93 -20.25 13.38
N GLN A 136 3.84 -19.61 14.55
CA GLN A 136 3.24 -20.20 15.75
C GLN A 136 1.70 -20.16 15.67
N GLU A 137 1.11 -19.04 15.26
CA GLU A 137 -0.34 -18.94 14.99
C GLU A 137 -0.80 -19.91 13.89
N ILE A 138 0.00 -20.10 12.82
CA ILE A 138 -0.32 -21.06 11.75
C ILE A 138 -0.30 -22.50 12.27
N ARG A 139 0.58 -22.83 13.23
CA ARG A 139 0.62 -24.16 13.84
C ARG A 139 -0.61 -24.41 14.71
N GLU A 140 -0.96 -23.45 15.57
CA GLU A 140 -2.15 -23.54 16.42
C GLU A 140 -3.44 -23.60 15.60
N LEU A 141 -3.57 -22.78 14.55
CA LEU A 141 -4.72 -22.80 13.65
C LEU A 141 -4.83 -24.11 12.87
N LYS A 142 -3.71 -24.71 12.45
CA LYS A 142 -3.72 -26.03 11.79
C LYS A 142 -4.14 -27.15 12.74
N GLU A 143 -3.78 -27.06 14.01
CA GLU A 143 -4.17 -28.02 15.04
C GLU A 143 -5.67 -27.91 15.35
N GLN A 144 -6.20 -26.69 15.48
CA GLN A 144 -7.64 -26.42 15.63
C GLN A 144 -8.45 -26.86 14.39
N LEU A 145 -7.93 -26.66 13.18
CA LEU A 145 -8.57 -27.12 11.94
C LEU A 145 -8.71 -28.64 11.90
N LYS A 146 -7.70 -29.36 12.41
CA LYS A 146 -7.69 -30.83 12.48
C LYS A 146 -8.72 -31.35 13.49
N GLU A 147 -8.95 -30.63 14.59
CA GLU A 147 -10.02 -30.93 15.57
C GLU A 147 -11.42 -30.61 15.02
N LEU A 148 -11.56 -29.55 14.22
CA LEU A 148 -12.81 -29.16 13.55
C LEU A 148 -13.19 -30.07 12.38
N GLU A 149 -12.22 -30.62 11.65
CA GLU A 149 -12.48 -31.59 10.57
C GLU A 149 -12.96 -32.94 11.10
N ALA A 150 -12.53 -33.35 12.30
CA ALA A 150 -13.03 -34.54 12.99
C ALA A 150 -14.49 -34.42 13.45
N THR A 151 -15.02 -33.19 13.58
CA THR A 151 -16.41 -32.90 14.00
C THR A 151 -17.35 -32.56 12.84
N LYS A 152 -16.81 -32.32 11.62
CA LYS A 152 -17.55 -31.86 10.44
C LYS A 152 -18.27 -32.94 9.62
N THR A 153 -18.17 -34.21 9.99
CA THR A 153 -18.75 -35.31 9.21
C THR A 153 -20.26 -35.49 9.39
N ASN A 154 -20.91 -34.77 10.32
CA ASN A 154 -22.31 -35.01 10.70
C ASN A 154 -23.35 -33.93 10.33
N THR A 155 -22.98 -32.86 9.62
CA THR A 155 -23.88 -31.69 9.45
C THR A 155 -23.89 -31.15 8.02
N LYS A 156 -24.20 -32.03 7.06
CA LYS A 156 -24.24 -31.70 5.63
C LYS A 156 -25.64 -31.65 5.01
N ILE A 157 -26.69 -31.54 5.82
CA ILE A 157 -28.07 -31.47 5.37
C ILE A 157 -28.69 -30.25 6.04
N VAL A 158 -29.47 -29.45 5.30
CA VAL A 158 -30.21 -28.24 5.73
C VAL A 158 -29.49 -26.90 5.47
N GLU A 159 -29.20 -26.56 4.20
CA GLU A 159 -29.01 -25.15 3.76
C GLU A 159 -29.69 -24.81 2.42
N GLU A 160 -30.60 -25.67 1.92
CA GLU A 160 -31.39 -25.36 0.71
C GLU A 160 -32.80 -24.88 1.10
N ALA A 161 -32.92 -23.61 1.50
CA ALA A 161 -34.11 -22.78 1.26
C ALA A 161 -33.86 -21.36 1.79
N ILE A 162 -34.28 -20.36 1.01
CA ILE A 162 -34.38 -18.91 1.32
C ILE A 162 -33.18 -18.08 0.83
N GLU A 163 -33.18 -17.73 -0.46
CA GLU A 163 -33.28 -16.35 -0.98
C GLU A 163 -32.87 -16.31 -2.47
N LYS A 164 -33.87 -16.33 -3.36
CA LYS A 164 -33.76 -15.75 -4.69
C LYS A 164 -33.95 -14.24 -4.53
N ASP A 165 -32.86 -13.51 -4.45
CA ASP A 165 -32.83 -12.11 -4.78
C ASP A 165 -31.50 -11.84 -5.48
N ASN A 166 -31.52 -11.10 -6.58
CA ASN A 166 -30.47 -11.02 -7.62
C ASN A 166 -29.03 -10.79 -7.09
N ASP A 167 -28.39 -11.83 -6.58
CA ASP A 167 -26.98 -11.84 -6.20
C ASP A 167 -26.21 -12.12 -7.49
N MET A 168 -25.74 -11.06 -8.15
CA MET A 168 -24.67 -11.22 -9.12
C MET A 168 -23.55 -11.98 -8.42
N ASN A 169 -23.20 -13.16 -8.95
CA ASN A 169 -22.30 -14.10 -8.29
C ASN A 169 -20.86 -13.57 -8.28
N TYR A 170 -20.63 -12.60 -7.41
CA TYR A 170 -19.36 -11.95 -7.18
C TYR A 170 -18.50 -12.78 -6.23
N ASN A 171 -19.02 -13.79 -5.55
CA ASN A 171 -18.33 -14.49 -4.46
C ASN A 171 -17.09 -15.26 -4.93
N ASP A 172 -17.06 -15.70 -6.20
CA ASP A 172 -15.92 -16.43 -6.78
C ASP A 172 -14.92 -15.55 -7.54
N LEU A 173 -15.12 -14.23 -7.60
CA LEU A 173 -14.21 -13.35 -8.35
C LEU A 173 -12.93 -13.02 -7.59
N GLU A 174 -11.79 -13.17 -8.26
CA GLU A 174 -10.53 -12.59 -7.81
C GLU A 174 -10.59 -11.05 -7.82
N PHE A 175 -9.80 -10.41 -6.94
CA PHE A 175 -9.81 -8.95 -6.75
C PHE A 175 -9.68 -8.15 -8.05
N THR A 176 -8.77 -8.55 -8.94
CA THR A 176 -8.56 -7.86 -10.24
C THR A 176 -9.76 -8.02 -11.18
N SER A 177 -10.41 -9.19 -11.15
CA SER A 177 -11.62 -9.46 -11.94
C SER A 177 -12.79 -8.62 -11.43
N LEU A 178 -12.98 -8.55 -10.11
CA LEU A 178 -13.98 -7.72 -9.46
C LEU A 178 -13.88 -6.25 -9.90
N VAL A 179 -12.69 -5.65 -9.81
CA VAL A 179 -12.48 -4.24 -10.19
C VAL A 179 -12.87 -4.00 -11.65
N LYS A 180 -12.46 -4.90 -12.56
CA LYS A 180 -12.79 -4.77 -13.99
C LYS A 180 -14.29 -4.88 -14.24
N THR A 181 -14.96 -5.87 -13.64
CA THR A 181 -16.40 -6.09 -13.80
C THR A 181 -17.20 -4.90 -13.27
N VAL A 182 -16.94 -4.46 -12.03
CA VAL A 182 -17.64 -3.31 -11.44
C VAL A 182 -17.37 -2.03 -12.24
N THR A 183 -16.12 -1.81 -12.67
CA THR A 183 -15.80 -0.63 -13.49
C THR A 183 -16.57 -0.62 -14.80
N LYS A 184 -16.70 -1.78 -15.46
CA LYS A 184 -17.43 -1.91 -16.73
C LYS A 184 -18.94 -1.72 -16.56
N GLU A 185 -19.55 -2.40 -15.59
CA GLU A 185 -21.00 -2.38 -15.38
C GLU A 185 -21.49 -1.01 -14.91
N PHE A 186 -20.82 -0.42 -13.92
CA PHE A 186 -21.24 0.86 -13.34
C PHE A 186 -20.74 2.05 -14.16
N GLY A 187 -19.66 1.90 -14.93
CA GLY A 187 -19.21 2.92 -15.88
C GLY A 187 -20.18 3.10 -17.05
N ALA A 188 -20.78 2.01 -17.54
CA ALA A 188 -21.75 2.05 -18.63
C ALA A 188 -23.10 2.66 -18.22
N THR A 189 -23.55 2.37 -16.99
CA THR A 189 -24.87 2.80 -16.50
C THR A 189 -24.85 4.17 -15.83
N SER A 190 -23.66 4.68 -15.46
CA SER A 190 -23.49 5.87 -14.60
C SER A 190 -24.29 5.79 -13.29
N GLN A 191 -24.69 4.59 -12.89
CA GLN A 191 -25.35 4.36 -11.61
C GLN A 191 -24.30 4.33 -10.48
N PRO A 192 -24.68 4.77 -9.27
CA PRO A 192 -23.82 4.63 -8.11
C PRO A 192 -23.53 3.15 -7.81
N ILE A 193 -22.25 2.84 -7.56
CA ILE A 193 -21.77 1.54 -7.14
C ILE A 193 -22.34 1.21 -5.76
N CYS A 194 -22.18 2.12 -4.79
CA CYS A 194 -22.70 1.99 -3.44
C CYS A 194 -22.62 3.32 -2.69
N ASN A 195 -23.19 3.37 -1.49
CA ASN A 195 -22.94 4.41 -0.50
C ASN A 195 -22.68 3.81 0.89
N GLY A 196 -22.50 4.66 1.91
CA GLY A 196 -22.21 4.18 3.26
C GLY A 196 -20.86 3.47 3.37
N VAL A 197 -19.81 4.00 2.76
CA VAL A 197 -18.43 3.46 2.87
C VAL A 197 -17.78 3.90 4.19
N LYS A 198 -17.09 3.01 4.89
CA LYS A 198 -16.41 3.33 6.17
C LYS A 198 -15.36 4.43 5.98
N GLY A 199 -15.31 5.38 6.92
CA GLY A 199 -14.45 6.56 6.85
C GLY A 199 -15.05 7.73 6.05
N TRP A 200 -16.19 7.53 5.39
CA TRP A 200 -16.91 8.55 4.63
C TRP A 200 -18.27 8.86 5.27
N LYS A 201 -18.84 10.03 4.98
CA LYS A 201 -20.22 10.36 5.37
C LYS A 201 -21.18 9.35 4.73
N LYS A 202 -22.21 8.91 5.46
CA LYS A 202 -23.05 7.76 5.06
C LYS A 202 -23.79 7.99 3.73
N GLU A 203 -24.17 9.23 3.45
CA GLU A 203 -24.90 9.65 2.26
C GLU A 203 -24.01 9.78 1.01
N VAL A 204 -22.69 9.73 1.18
CA VAL A 204 -21.73 9.83 0.07
C VAL A 204 -21.86 8.63 -0.86
N GLN A 205 -22.09 8.90 -2.14
CA GLN A 205 -22.23 7.89 -3.17
C GLN A 205 -20.94 7.78 -3.99
N PHE A 206 -20.55 6.55 -4.32
CA PHE A 206 -19.40 6.26 -5.17
C PHE A 206 -19.88 5.74 -6.51
N TYR A 207 -19.32 6.25 -7.59
CA TYR A 207 -19.67 5.84 -8.95
C TYR A 207 -18.45 5.85 -9.86
N ILE A 208 -18.60 5.26 -11.04
CA ILE A 208 -17.59 5.29 -12.10
C ILE A 208 -18.05 6.31 -13.12
N ASN A 209 -17.22 7.32 -13.38
CA ASN A 209 -17.54 8.32 -14.39
C ASN A 209 -17.26 7.82 -15.81
N SER A 210 -17.62 8.62 -16.82
CA SER A 210 -17.39 8.33 -18.24
C SER A 210 -15.92 8.11 -18.63
N TYR A 211 -14.97 8.53 -17.79
CA TYR A 211 -13.53 8.30 -17.96
C TYR A 211 -13.03 7.03 -17.26
N ASN A 212 -13.94 6.15 -16.80
CA ASN A 212 -13.64 4.97 -15.99
C ASN A 212 -12.89 5.28 -14.69
N ARG A 213 -13.15 6.45 -14.09
CA ARG A 213 -12.53 6.87 -12.84
C ARG A 213 -13.53 6.90 -11.70
N LEU A 214 -13.06 6.46 -10.53
CA LEU A 214 -13.83 6.46 -9.31
C LEU A 214 -14.10 7.91 -8.86
N THR A 215 -15.39 8.22 -8.72
CA THR A 215 -15.88 9.57 -8.41
C THR A 215 -16.84 9.50 -7.23
N ILE A 216 -16.84 10.56 -6.45
CA ILE A 216 -17.60 10.73 -5.23
C ILE A 216 -18.66 11.81 -5.47
N LEU A 217 -19.91 11.49 -5.13
CA LEU A 217 -20.98 12.48 -4.98
C LEU A 217 -21.20 12.73 -3.49
N SER A 218 -20.92 13.96 -3.07
CA SER A 218 -21.13 14.39 -1.69
C SER A 218 -22.62 14.63 -1.40
N PRO A 219 -23.02 14.69 -0.12
CA PRO A 219 -24.41 14.95 0.26
C PRO A 219 -24.89 16.36 -0.16
N THR A 220 -23.96 17.29 -0.38
CA THR A 220 -24.22 18.66 -0.84
C THR A 220 -24.32 18.75 -2.37
N GLY A 221 -24.17 17.64 -3.09
CA GLY A 221 -24.22 17.59 -4.56
C GLY A 221 -22.87 17.88 -5.23
N GLU A 222 -21.82 18.17 -4.48
CA GLU A 222 -20.47 18.35 -5.04
C GLU A 222 -19.93 17.01 -5.53
N VAL A 223 -19.39 17.03 -6.74
CA VAL A 223 -18.78 15.89 -7.41
C VAL A 223 -17.26 16.01 -7.35
N VAL A 224 -16.59 15.01 -6.77
CA VAL A 224 -15.12 14.98 -6.64
C VAL A 224 -14.58 13.67 -7.15
N GLN A 225 -13.65 13.73 -8.10
CA GLN A 225 -12.96 12.54 -8.58
C GLN A 225 -11.81 12.16 -7.64
N LEU A 226 -11.76 10.88 -7.23
CA LEU A 226 -10.64 10.37 -6.47
C LEU A 226 -9.38 10.33 -7.33
N LYS A 227 -8.30 10.94 -6.83
CA LYS A 227 -6.98 10.97 -7.47
C LYS A 227 -5.92 10.22 -6.66
N SER A 228 -6.11 10.08 -5.35
CA SER A 228 -5.16 9.40 -4.46
C SER A 228 -5.16 7.89 -4.73
N PRO A 229 -4.00 7.29 -5.08
CA PRO A 229 -3.91 5.84 -5.26
C PRO A 229 -4.29 5.05 -4.01
N LEU A 230 -4.00 5.59 -2.82
CA LEU A 230 -4.34 4.96 -1.55
C LEU A 230 -5.85 4.93 -1.32
N GLU A 231 -6.54 6.05 -1.51
CA GLU A 231 -7.99 6.14 -1.31
C GLU A 231 -8.74 5.25 -2.30
N ILE A 232 -8.28 5.19 -3.55
CA ILE A 232 -8.82 4.28 -4.58
C ILE A 232 -8.60 2.82 -4.15
N SER A 233 -7.39 2.47 -3.70
CA SER A 233 -7.09 1.12 -3.22
C SER A 233 -7.96 0.72 -2.03
N ASP A 234 -8.13 1.62 -1.07
CA ASP A 234 -8.90 1.35 0.14
C ASP A 234 -10.40 1.21 -0.15
N PHE A 235 -10.95 2.00 -1.07
CA PHE A 235 -12.31 1.80 -1.57
C PHE A 235 -12.48 0.39 -2.18
N TRP A 236 -11.58 -0.03 -3.08
CA TRP A 236 -11.71 -1.34 -3.72
C TRP A 236 -11.53 -2.49 -2.73
N LYS A 237 -10.64 -2.35 -1.73
CA LYS A 237 -10.52 -3.33 -0.63
C LYS A 237 -11.80 -3.41 0.20
N TYR A 238 -12.42 -2.26 0.51
CA TYR A 238 -13.71 -2.22 1.20
C TYR A 238 -14.79 -2.94 0.38
N LEU A 239 -14.89 -2.63 -0.90
CA LEU A 239 -15.89 -3.22 -1.79
C LEU A 239 -15.67 -4.73 -1.97
N SER A 240 -14.42 -5.18 -2.07
CA SER A 240 -14.08 -6.60 -2.16
C SER A 240 -14.45 -7.40 -0.92
N LYS A 241 -14.42 -6.79 0.27
CA LYS A 241 -14.89 -7.40 1.53
C LYS A 241 -16.40 -7.33 1.71
N ASN A 242 -17.06 -6.37 1.06
CA ASN A 242 -18.49 -6.10 1.17
C ASN A 242 -19.19 -6.21 -0.19
N ARG A 243 -18.91 -7.29 -0.94
CA ARG A 243 -19.43 -7.49 -2.31
C ARG A 243 -20.95 -7.41 -2.38
N HIS A 244 -21.63 -7.86 -1.33
CA HIS A 244 -23.09 -7.76 -1.16
C HIS A 244 -23.65 -6.33 -1.14
N GLN A 245 -22.79 -5.29 -1.09
CA GLN A 245 -23.17 -3.87 -1.16
C GLN A 245 -23.06 -3.29 -2.58
N ILE A 246 -22.48 -4.03 -3.53
CA ILE A 246 -22.39 -3.58 -4.93
C ILE A 246 -23.81 -3.44 -5.50
N GLY A 247 -24.11 -2.29 -6.10
CA GLY A 247 -25.43 -1.94 -6.61
C GLY A 247 -26.43 -1.49 -5.54
N LYS A 248 -26.06 -1.53 -4.25
CA LYS A 248 -26.95 -1.09 -3.17
C LYS A 248 -26.66 0.35 -2.80
N VAL A 249 -27.67 1.20 -2.97
CA VAL A 249 -27.66 2.58 -2.48
C VAL A 249 -28.77 2.77 -1.48
N ILE A 250 -28.38 3.07 -0.26
CA ILE A 250 -29.28 3.32 0.85
C ILE A 250 -29.78 4.76 0.77
N ASP A 251 -31.10 4.92 0.74
CA ASP A 251 -31.73 6.24 0.87
C ASP A 251 -31.83 6.63 2.35
N PHE A 252 -30.83 7.35 2.84
CA PHE A 252 -30.78 7.83 4.22
C PHE A 252 -31.80 8.94 4.53
N THR A 253 -32.50 9.49 3.53
CA THR A 253 -33.52 10.53 3.73
C THR A 253 -34.87 9.97 4.19
N LYS A 254 -35.12 8.67 3.94
CA LYS A 254 -36.34 8.00 4.41
C LYS A 254 -36.42 7.99 5.94
N LYS A 255 -37.62 8.23 6.46
CA LYS A 255 -37.93 8.19 7.89
C LYS A 255 -37.54 6.84 8.47
N LEU A 256 -36.80 6.87 9.59
CA LEU A 256 -36.37 5.65 10.26
C LEU A 256 -37.57 4.86 10.80
N THR A 257 -37.66 3.59 10.39
CA THR A 257 -38.59 2.59 10.91
C THR A 257 -37.84 1.30 11.16
N VAL A 258 -38.43 0.33 11.87
CA VAL A 258 -37.79 -0.97 12.10
C VAL A 258 -37.54 -1.71 10.78
N ASN A 259 -38.50 -1.65 9.85
CA ASN A 259 -38.34 -2.23 8.51
C ASN A 259 -37.20 -1.54 7.75
N GLU A 260 -37.13 -0.21 7.82
CA GLU A 260 -36.07 0.54 7.18
C GLU A 260 -34.69 0.23 7.81
N LEU A 261 -34.60 0.08 9.13
CA LEU A 261 -33.37 -0.35 9.80
C LEU A 261 -32.94 -1.75 9.32
N ASN A 262 -33.87 -2.69 9.19
CA ASN A 262 -33.56 -4.02 8.66
C ASN A 262 -33.06 -3.93 7.22
N ASN A 263 -33.75 -3.19 6.36
CA ASN A 263 -33.36 -2.99 4.96
C ASN A 263 -31.95 -2.39 4.83
N ARG A 264 -31.59 -1.46 5.73
CA ARG A 264 -30.30 -0.76 5.67
C ARG A 264 -29.13 -1.57 6.24
N TYR A 265 -29.36 -2.33 7.31
CA TYR A 265 -28.28 -2.82 8.16
C TYR A 265 -28.19 -4.35 8.29
N VAL A 266 -29.19 -5.12 7.84
CA VAL A 266 -29.10 -6.58 7.83
C VAL A 266 -27.96 -7.04 6.90
N LYS A 267 -27.27 -8.11 7.29
CA LYS A 267 -26.02 -8.63 6.69
C LYS A 267 -24.81 -7.70 6.83
N MET A 268 -24.94 -6.53 7.47
CA MET A 268 -23.80 -5.65 7.72
C MET A 268 -22.80 -6.32 8.68
N ASN A 269 -21.53 -6.33 8.29
CA ASN A 269 -20.44 -6.78 9.14
C ASN A 269 -20.14 -5.72 10.22
N ILE A 270 -20.15 -6.15 11.48
CA ILE A 270 -19.83 -5.32 12.64
C ILE A 270 -18.73 -5.97 13.48
N VAL A 271 -17.98 -5.15 14.22
CA VAL A 271 -17.03 -5.64 15.22
C VAL A 271 -17.36 -5.07 16.57
N PHE A 272 -17.49 -5.98 17.54
CA PHE A 272 -17.82 -5.67 18.90
C PHE A 272 -16.90 -6.48 19.83
N LYS A 273 -16.16 -5.80 20.71
CA LYS A 273 -15.13 -6.42 21.58
C LYS A 273 -14.19 -7.35 20.80
N GLU A 274 -13.66 -6.86 19.70
CA GLU A 274 -12.70 -7.55 18.82
C GLU A 274 -13.26 -8.75 18.02
N ASN A 275 -14.44 -9.24 18.37
CA ASN A 275 -15.14 -10.31 17.66
C ASN A 275 -15.95 -9.78 16.45
N LYS A 276 -16.05 -10.60 15.41
CA LYS A 276 -16.74 -10.26 14.15
C LYS A 276 -18.14 -10.86 14.14
N PHE A 277 -19.12 -10.01 13.90
CA PHE A 277 -20.51 -10.42 13.78
C PHE A 277 -21.12 -9.87 12.48
N LYS A 278 -22.22 -10.48 12.06
CA LYS A 278 -23.14 -9.90 11.08
C LYS A 278 -24.43 -9.52 11.77
N VAL A 279 -25.02 -8.40 11.39
CA VAL A 279 -26.39 -8.08 11.81
C VAL A 279 -27.33 -9.09 11.15
N HIS A 280 -27.99 -9.89 11.98
CA HIS A 280 -28.94 -10.89 11.52
C HIS A 280 -30.32 -10.27 11.30
N GLN A 281 -30.84 -9.57 12.33
CA GLN A 281 -32.17 -8.97 12.31
C GLN A 281 -32.29 -7.86 13.37
N ILE A 282 -33.17 -6.90 13.14
CA ILE A 282 -33.51 -5.84 14.09
C ILE A 282 -34.99 -5.98 14.45
N GLU A 283 -35.28 -6.26 15.72
CA GLU A 283 -36.64 -6.52 16.19
C GLU A 283 -37.20 -5.36 16.99
N LYS A 284 -38.52 -5.17 16.88
CA LYS A 284 -39.26 -4.16 17.64
C LYS A 284 -39.58 -4.67 19.04
N LEU A 285 -39.28 -3.86 20.05
CA LEU A 285 -39.72 -4.04 21.43
C LEU A 285 -40.65 -2.89 21.85
N LYS A 286 -41.33 -3.04 22.99
CA LYS A 286 -42.23 -2.00 23.52
C LYS A 286 -41.53 -0.65 23.72
N GLU A 287 -40.26 -0.66 24.09
CA GLU A 287 -39.48 0.54 24.44
C GLU A 287 -38.42 0.92 23.39
N GLY A 288 -38.36 0.22 22.25
CA GLY A 288 -37.34 0.49 21.23
C GLY A 288 -37.11 -0.67 20.26
N VAL A 289 -35.84 -0.90 19.93
CA VAL A 289 -35.40 -2.00 19.06
C VAL A 289 -34.22 -2.76 19.65
N GLN A 290 -34.14 -4.06 19.36
CA GLN A 290 -33.00 -4.91 19.68
C GLN A 290 -32.32 -5.43 18.41
N VAL A 291 -31.01 -5.63 18.46
CA VAL A 291 -30.22 -6.11 17.33
C VAL A 291 -29.80 -7.55 17.60
N LEU A 292 -30.25 -8.47 16.76
CA LEU A 292 -29.76 -9.84 16.68
C LEU A 292 -28.52 -9.88 15.81
N ILE A 293 -27.45 -10.46 16.34
CA ILE A 293 -26.15 -10.55 15.70
C ILE A 293 -25.75 -12.02 15.56
N GLN A 294 -25.21 -12.36 14.41
CA GLN A 294 -24.71 -13.69 14.08
C GLN A 294 -23.19 -13.68 14.20
N SER A 295 -22.64 -14.55 15.05
CA SER A 295 -21.19 -14.74 15.17
C SER A 295 -20.62 -15.27 13.86
N SER A 296 -19.52 -14.68 13.38
CA SER A 296 -18.85 -15.19 12.17
C SER A 296 -18.18 -16.55 12.39
N ASP A 297 -17.89 -16.90 13.65
CA ASP A 297 -17.10 -18.08 14.00
C ASP A 297 -17.99 -19.28 14.35
N THR A 298 -19.09 -19.04 15.07
CA THR A 298 -20.01 -20.10 15.54
C THR A 298 -21.34 -20.13 14.80
N ASN A 299 -21.59 -19.15 13.93
CA ASN A 299 -22.89 -18.91 13.28
C ASN A 299 -24.08 -18.74 14.25
N ASN A 300 -23.82 -18.68 15.56
CA ASN A 300 -24.85 -18.53 16.58
C ASN A 300 -25.44 -17.12 16.53
N ILE A 301 -26.77 -17.06 16.60
CA ILE A 301 -27.52 -15.82 16.72
C ILE A 301 -27.60 -15.47 18.21
N SER A 302 -27.24 -14.23 18.54
CA SER A 302 -27.30 -13.71 19.90
C SER A 302 -27.80 -12.27 19.88
N VAL A 303 -28.34 -11.80 21.01
CA VAL A 303 -28.75 -10.39 21.14
C VAL A 303 -27.51 -9.55 21.46
N LEU A 304 -27.38 -8.41 20.79
CA LEU A 304 -26.34 -7.43 21.13
C LEU A 304 -26.52 -6.98 22.59
N SER A 305 -25.54 -7.33 23.42
CA SER A 305 -25.60 -7.13 24.87
C SER A 305 -24.37 -6.37 25.38
N LYS A 306 -24.57 -5.56 26.42
CA LYS A 306 -23.51 -4.87 27.16
C LYS A 306 -23.56 -5.32 28.62
N HIS A 307 -22.45 -5.83 29.14
CA HIS A 307 -22.36 -6.41 30.49
C HIS A 307 -23.43 -7.49 30.77
N GLY A 308 -23.72 -8.35 29.79
CA GLY A 308 -24.68 -9.45 29.95
C GLY A 308 -26.16 -9.04 29.89
N LYS A 309 -26.48 -7.75 29.70
CA LYS A 309 -27.85 -7.27 29.49
C LYS A 309 -28.09 -6.94 28.02
N ALA A 310 -29.21 -7.41 27.47
CA ALA A 310 -29.68 -7.03 26.14
C ALA A 310 -29.83 -5.51 26.07
N ILE A 311 -29.32 -4.89 25.01
CA ILE A 311 -29.41 -3.45 24.82
C ILE A 311 -30.66 -3.16 23.99
N VAL A 312 -31.53 -2.30 24.49
CA VAL A 312 -32.68 -1.77 23.76
C VAL A 312 -32.36 -0.35 23.34
N PHE A 313 -32.38 -0.09 22.03
CA PHE A 313 -32.05 1.20 21.46
C PHE A 313 -33.30 1.94 21.01
N LYS A 314 -33.28 3.27 21.08
CA LYS A 314 -34.18 4.08 20.24
C LYS A 314 -33.76 3.94 18.77
N LEU A 315 -34.68 4.16 17.82
CA LEU A 315 -34.43 3.98 16.39
C LEU A 315 -33.16 4.71 15.90
N GLU A 316 -33.04 5.99 16.21
CA GLU A 316 -31.90 6.83 15.82
C GLU A 316 -30.59 6.43 16.51
N GLU A 317 -30.69 5.99 17.75
CA GLU A 317 -29.55 5.51 18.53
C GLU A 317 -29.01 4.20 17.97
N CYS A 318 -29.91 3.28 17.58
CA CYS A 318 -29.58 2.03 16.93
C CYS A 318 -28.76 2.27 15.65
N GLU A 319 -29.22 3.18 14.79
CA GLU A 319 -28.48 3.55 13.58
C GLU A 319 -27.08 4.08 13.89
N LYS A 320 -26.95 5.00 14.86
CA LYS A 320 -25.64 5.55 15.25
C LYS A 320 -24.68 4.48 15.75
N VAL A 321 -25.16 3.56 16.59
CA VAL A 321 -24.34 2.47 17.15
C VAL A 321 -23.90 1.51 16.05
N LEU A 322 -24.81 1.09 15.18
CA LEU A 322 -24.50 0.18 14.06
C LEU A 322 -23.45 0.78 13.12
N LEU A 323 -23.58 2.06 12.76
CA LEU A 323 -22.58 2.76 11.96
C LEU A 323 -21.21 2.86 12.65
N GLY A 324 -21.18 3.03 13.98
CA GLY A 324 -19.96 3.07 14.76
C GLY A 324 -19.25 1.72 14.88
N LEU A 325 -20.01 0.61 14.87
CA LEU A 325 -19.47 -0.75 14.95
C LEU A 325 -19.10 -1.34 13.58
N ARG A 326 -19.40 -0.64 12.47
CA ARG A 326 -19.11 -1.10 11.11
C ARG A 326 -17.60 -1.28 10.89
N ARG A 327 -17.16 -2.48 10.48
CA ARG A 327 -15.73 -2.75 10.24
C ARG A 327 -15.34 -2.76 8.78
#